data_AF-A0A4S4NRL7-F1
#
_entry.id   AF-A0A4S4NRL7-F1
#
_cell.length_a   1.000
_cell.length_b   1.000
_cell.length_c   1.000
_cell.angle_alpha   90.00
_cell.angle_beta   90.00
_cell.angle_gamma   90.00
#
_symmetry.space_group_name_H-M   'P 1'
#
loop_
_entity.id
_entity.type
_entity.pdbx_description
1 polymer ?
#
loop_
_entity_poly.entity_id
_entity_poly.type
_entity_poly.pdbx_seq_one_letter_code
_entity_poly.pdbx_strand_id
1 'polypeptide(L)'
;MATDLQIHITTGGDDLRGGNDNANVTLLFTDGHTLTERNINRGQRWKDHQTYTTVMRVGKQLHEIRGIRLETTASGGIGGDNWNVNNLRVVATQNGRTTTLLDKSGNPLHRFTGDDRSREWTWKSGNAVAPPKRSGFTAKEHGFNFTNSFTNHIIGDIKTYGLCGGMCYAALDYYYNRQPIPEQSTLPAEGSALRDYIYKRQLKAFQGGASKWAELIGTNIGNRDQEFFNWGLQTGSGRLGELMECIDSNRPMPIGLQTVGTSGPFSHYMVAVGYELGRYEGDLGPYQTDVCIFVYDPNHPNREMALVPDPTGKCYRLKGYPRSYWRTYFVDKRYRSQRPV
;
A
#
# COMPACT_ATOMS: atom_id res chain seq x y z
N MET A 1 0.18 16.64 24.20
CA MET A 1 -1.24 16.38 23.90
C MET A 1 -1.64 15.11 24.63
N ALA A 2 -2.87 15.00 25.14
CA ALA A 2 -3.31 13.80 25.86
C ALA A 2 -4.02 12.83 24.90
N THR A 3 -3.75 11.54 25.07
CA THR A 3 -4.42 10.43 24.38
C THR A 3 -5.16 9.61 25.44
N ASP A 4 -6.44 9.33 25.22
CA ASP A 4 -7.22 8.44 26.07
C ASP A 4 -7.29 7.05 25.41
N LEU A 5 -6.89 6.00 26.12
CA LEU A 5 -7.00 4.63 25.65
C LEU A 5 -8.07 3.89 26.42
N GLN A 6 -9.05 3.33 25.72
CA GLN A 6 -9.97 2.32 26.23
C GLN A 6 -9.43 0.95 25.88
N ILE A 7 -9.21 0.11 26.89
CA ILE A 7 -8.69 -1.24 26.75
C ILE A 7 -9.80 -2.19 27.18
N HIS A 8 -10.35 -2.90 26.20
CA HIS A 8 -11.40 -3.89 26.39
C HIS A 8 -10.76 -5.28 26.46
N ILE A 9 -11.07 -6.02 27.51
CA ILE A 9 -10.56 -7.36 27.77
C ILE A 9 -11.75 -8.28 27.98
N THR A 10 -11.90 -9.27 27.10
CA THR A 10 -12.93 -10.30 27.25
C THR A 10 -12.30 -11.55 27.84
N THR A 11 -12.80 -11.98 29.00
CA THR A 11 -12.39 -13.22 29.64
C THR A 11 -12.89 -14.44 28.84
N GLY A 12 -12.14 -15.53 28.91
CA GLY A 12 -12.48 -16.81 28.29
C GLY A 12 -13.25 -17.71 29.24
N GLY A 13 -13.08 -19.03 29.08
CA GLY A 13 -13.72 -20.03 29.95
C GLY A 13 -12.94 -20.33 31.24
N ASP A 14 -12.02 -19.44 31.64
CA ASP A 14 -11.35 -19.47 32.95
C ASP A 14 -11.22 -18.01 33.39
N ASP A 15 -11.86 -17.67 34.49
CA ASP A 15 -12.11 -16.31 34.91
C ASP A 15 -10.85 -15.67 35.54
N LEU A 16 -10.95 -14.43 36.02
CA LEU A 16 -9.93 -13.87 36.91
C LEU A 16 -10.58 -13.67 38.27
N ARG A 17 -10.14 -14.42 39.28
CA ARG A 17 -10.80 -14.49 40.60
C ARG A 17 -10.77 -13.19 41.39
N GLY A 18 -9.77 -12.34 41.19
CA GLY A 18 -9.55 -11.17 42.05
C GLY A 18 -8.85 -11.55 43.37
N GLY A 19 -8.98 -10.71 44.39
CA GLY A 19 -8.24 -10.88 45.64
C GLY A 19 -6.74 -10.76 45.42
N ASN A 20 -6.01 -11.88 45.44
CA ASN A 20 -4.58 -11.93 45.17
C ASN A 20 -4.26 -12.17 43.68
N ASP A 21 -5.25 -12.56 42.87
CA ASP A 21 -5.13 -12.83 41.43
C ASP A 21 -5.68 -11.63 40.64
N ASN A 22 -4.79 -10.74 40.18
CA ASN A 22 -5.13 -9.45 39.60
C ASN A 22 -4.41 -9.22 38.28
N ALA A 23 -5.01 -8.38 37.42
CA ALA A 23 -4.45 -7.99 36.15
C ALA A 23 -3.76 -6.61 36.24
N ASN A 24 -2.68 -6.45 35.48
CA ASN A 24 -2.00 -5.19 35.23
C ASN A 24 -1.95 -4.94 33.72
N VAL A 25 -1.96 -3.67 33.32
CA VAL A 25 -1.71 -3.25 31.95
C VAL A 25 -0.44 -2.41 31.92
N THR A 26 0.46 -2.71 30.99
CA THR A 26 1.63 -1.87 30.69
C THR A 26 1.57 -1.41 29.23
N LEU A 27 1.58 -0.10 28.99
CA LEU A 27 1.76 0.48 27.67
C LEU A 27 3.26 0.53 27.33
N LEU A 28 3.59 0.19 26.08
CA LEU A 28 4.95 0.17 25.55
C LEU A 28 5.14 1.35 24.60
N PHE A 29 6.15 2.18 24.84
CA PHE A 29 6.45 3.33 23.99
C PHE A 29 7.62 3.08 23.03
N THR A 30 7.69 3.87 21.96
CA THR A 30 8.75 3.81 20.93
C THR A 30 10.12 4.23 21.44
N ASP A 31 10.16 5.07 22.47
CA ASP A 31 11.38 5.53 23.16
C ASP A 31 11.94 4.50 24.17
N GLY A 32 11.29 3.33 24.31
CA GLY A 32 11.68 2.28 25.23
C GLY A 32 11.11 2.43 26.65
N HIS A 33 10.49 3.56 26.98
CA HIS A 33 9.80 3.74 28.25
C HIS A 33 8.47 2.96 28.27
N THR A 34 7.94 2.75 29.47
CA THR A 34 6.65 2.09 29.71
C THR A 34 5.79 2.87 30.69
N LEU A 35 4.48 2.66 30.62
CA LEU A 35 3.52 3.18 31.60
C LEU A 35 2.64 2.03 32.08
N THR A 36 2.71 1.71 33.37
CA THR A 36 1.94 0.60 33.97
C THR A 36 0.80 1.11 34.83
N GLU A 37 -0.40 0.60 34.58
CA GLU A 37 -1.53 0.65 35.50
C GLU A 37 -1.66 -0.71 36.18
N ARG A 38 -1.55 -0.73 37.52
CA ARG A 38 -1.58 -1.96 38.32
C ARG A 38 -2.97 -2.22 38.87
N ASN A 39 -3.31 -3.49 39.02
CA ASN A 39 -4.55 -3.97 39.62
C ASN A 39 -5.78 -3.32 38.98
N ILE A 40 -5.88 -3.44 37.65
CA ILE A 40 -6.96 -2.83 36.85
C ILE A 40 -8.34 -3.42 37.18
N ASN A 41 -8.37 -4.63 37.75
CA ASN A 41 -9.58 -5.26 38.26
C ASN A 41 -9.89 -4.87 39.71
N ARG A 42 -9.01 -4.13 40.41
CA ARG A 42 -9.19 -3.62 41.79
C ARG A 42 -9.54 -4.73 42.80
N GLY A 43 -8.92 -5.90 42.67
CA GLY A 43 -9.24 -7.06 43.51
C GLY A 43 -10.59 -7.71 43.21
N GLN A 44 -11.36 -7.22 42.23
CA GLN A 44 -12.66 -7.79 41.88
C GLN A 44 -12.50 -8.96 40.91
N ARG A 45 -13.45 -9.90 41.01
CA ARG A 45 -13.59 -11.00 40.07
C ARG A 45 -14.03 -10.50 38.70
N TRP A 46 -13.34 -10.91 37.65
CA TRP A 46 -13.79 -10.79 36.27
C TRP A 46 -14.29 -12.14 35.78
N LYS A 47 -15.61 -12.29 35.70
CA LYS A 47 -16.33 -13.54 35.37
C LYS A 47 -16.02 -14.01 33.96
N ASP A 48 -16.20 -15.30 33.70
CA ASP A 48 -16.08 -15.91 32.37
C ASP A 48 -16.93 -15.21 31.30
N HIS A 49 -16.38 -15.14 30.09
CA HIS A 49 -17.05 -14.62 28.89
C HIS A 49 -17.63 -13.19 29.03
N GLN A 50 -17.08 -12.37 29.93
CA GLN A 50 -17.47 -10.98 30.12
C GLN A 50 -16.38 -10.04 29.65
N THR A 51 -16.79 -8.86 29.15
CA THR A 51 -15.87 -7.82 28.72
C THR A 51 -15.73 -6.74 29.79
N TYR A 52 -14.50 -6.48 30.19
CA TYR A 52 -14.13 -5.43 31.13
C TYR A 52 -13.36 -4.34 30.40
N THR A 53 -13.59 -3.09 30.77
CA THR A 53 -12.93 -1.93 30.14
C THR A 53 -12.14 -1.16 31.19
N THR A 54 -10.86 -0.93 30.92
CA THR A 54 -10.06 0.07 31.66
C THR A 54 -9.73 1.25 30.75
N VAL A 55 -9.52 2.42 31.36
CA VAL A 55 -9.21 3.65 30.64
C VAL A 55 -7.89 4.21 31.14
N MET A 56 -6.92 4.36 30.24
CA MET A 56 -5.63 4.97 30.52
C MET A 56 -5.51 6.31 29.80
N ARG A 57 -5.26 7.38 30.55
CA ARG A 57 -4.93 8.70 29.97
C ARG A 57 -3.43 8.88 29.92
N VAL A 58 -2.91 9.19 28.74
CA VAL A 58 -1.46 9.23 28.49
C VAL A 58 -1.09 10.59 27.90
N GLY A 59 -0.03 11.21 28.44
CA GLY A 59 0.52 12.47 27.91
C GLY A 59 1.33 12.33 26.62
N LYS A 60 1.19 11.22 25.90
CA LYS A 60 1.95 10.83 24.72
C LYS A 60 1.07 10.87 23.47
N GLN A 61 1.69 11.11 22.32
CA GLN A 61 1.06 11.04 21.01
C GLN A 61 0.76 9.61 20.60
N LEU A 62 -0.24 9.41 19.73
CA LEU A 62 -0.63 8.07 19.28
C LEU A 62 0.53 7.28 18.65
N HIS A 63 1.38 7.95 17.85
CA HIS A 63 2.55 7.33 17.21
C HIS A 63 3.68 6.95 18.19
N GLU A 64 3.63 7.42 19.43
CA GLU A 64 4.60 7.05 20.45
C GLU A 64 4.22 5.72 21.13
N ILE A 65 2.99 5.23 20.97
CA ILE A 65 2.50 4.00 21.60
C ILE A 65 2.61 2.83 20.63
N ARG A 66 3.51 1.88 20.91
CA ARG A 66 3.83 0.74 20.02
C ARG A 66 3.28 -0.60 20.48
N GLY A 67 2.71 -0.67 21.67
CA GLY A 67 2.24 -1.95 22.19
C GLY A 67 1.57 -1.86 23.55
N ILE A 68 1.01 -2.99 23.95
CA ILE A 68 0.43 -3.24 25.26
C ILE A 68 0.93 -4.57 25.78
N ARG A 69 1.11 -4.66 27.09
CA ARG A 69 1.37 -5.89 27.82
C ARG A 69 0.29 -6.09 28.86
N LEU A 70 -0.26 -7.30 28.92
CA LEU A 70 -1.07 -7.73 30.06
C LEU A 70 -0.21 -8.61 30.95
N GLU A 71 -0.31 -8.39 32.25
CA GLU A 71 0.37 -9.17 33.27
C GLU A 71 -0.65 -9.62 34.32
N THR A 72 -0.48 -10.80 34.88
CA THR A 72 -1.30 -11.28 36.00
C THR A 72 -0.46 -11.59 37.23
N THR A 73 -1.03 -11.38 38.42
CA THR A 73 -0.47 -11.88 39.68
C THR A 73 -0.94 -13.30 40.02
N ALA A 74 -1.74 -13.92 39.14
CA ALA A 74 -2.26 -15.25 39.34
C ALA A 74 -1.14 -16.27 39.58
N SER A 75 -1.22 -17.00 40.69
CA SER A 75 -0.14 -17.89 41.11
C SER A 75 -0.20 -19.28 40.48
N GLY A 76 -1.34 -19.67 39.90
CA GLY A 76 -1.59 -21.04 39.43
C GLY A 76 -1.58 -22.08 40.56
N GLY A 77 -1.77 -23.36 40.20
CA GLY A 77 -1.64 -24.50 41.12
C GLY A 77 -2.74 -24.60 42.20
N ILE A 78 -2.46 -25.35 43.27
CA ILE A 78 -3.40 -25.58 44.37
C ILE A 78 -3.63 -24.26 45.12
N GLY A 79 -4.82 -23.69 44.97
CA GLY A 79 -5.24 -22.46 45.65
C GLY A 79 -4.98 -21.16 44.87
N GLY A 80 -4.32 -21.22 43.71
CA GLY A 80 -4.15 -20.10 42.79
C GLY A 80 -5.12 -20.13 41.61
N ASP A 81 -5.12 -19.07 40.81
CA ASP A 81 -5.95 -18.94 39.61
C ASP A 81 -5.16 -19.11 38.30
N ASN A 82 -5.88 -19.36 37.21
CA ASN A 82 -5.41 -19.14 35.85
C ASN A 82 -6.45 -18.28 35.14
N TRP A 83 -6.05 -17.52 34.13
CA TRP A 83 -6.96 -16.58 33.49
C TRP A 83 -6.91 -16.71 31.96
N ASN A 84 -8.04 -17.03 31.35
CA ASN A 84 -8.18 -17.04 29.91
C ASN A 84 -8.61 -15.65 29.43
N VAL A 85 -7.89 -15.10 28.45
CA VAL A 85 -8.33 -13.93 27.68
C VAL A 85 -8.72 -14.40 26.28
N ASN A 86 -9.95 -14.09 25.86
CA ASN A 86 -10.47 -14.42 24.54
C ASN A 86 -10.42 -13.23 23.56
N ASN A 87 -10.54 -11.99 24.04
CA ASN A 87 -10.36 -10.80 23.19
C ASN A 87 -9.59 -9.72 23.94
N LEU A 88 -8.71 -9.04 23.20
CA LEU A 88 -8.05 -7.82 23.63
C LEU A 88 -8.23 -6.77 22.52
N ARG A 89 -8.94 -5.70 22.84
CA ARG A 89 -9.15 -4.57 21.95
C ARG A 89 -8.68 -3.27 22.60
N VAL A 90 -7.87 -2.50 21.90
CA VAL A 90 -7.34 -1.21 22.36
C VAL A 90 -7.81 -0.11 21.42
N VAL A 91 -8.54 0.85 21.96
CA VAL A 91 -9.11 1.98 21.23
C VAL A 91 -8.56 3.28 21.80
N ALA A 92 -7.89 4.09 20.98
CA ALA A 92 -7.35 5.37 21.39
C ALA A 92 -8.23 6.52 20.87
N THR A 93 -8.42 7.56 21.68
CA THR A 93 -9.04 8.82 21.30
C THR A 93 -8.05 9.95 21.51
N GLN A 94 -7.75 10.69 20.44
CA GLN A 94 -6.85 11.84 20.48
C GLN A 94 -7.43 12.95 19.59
N ASN A 95 -7.48 14.18 20.10
CA ASN A 95 -8.01 15.35 19.38
C ASN A 95 -9.42 15.11 18.80
N GLY A 96 -10.28 14.41 19.54
CA GLY A 96 -11.64 14.06 19.11
C GLY A 96 -11.73 12.93 18.08
N ARG A 97 -10.60 12.36 17.64
CA ARG A 97 -10.56 11.24 16.69
C ARG A 97 -10.28 9.93 17.42
N THR A 98 -11.13 8.93 17.18
CA THR A 98 -11.00 7.58 17.71
C THR A 98 -10.33 6.64 16.70
N THR A 99 -9.40 5.79 17.15
CA THR A 99 -8.64 4.82 16.35
C THR A 99 -8.47 3.51 17.12
N THR A 100 -8.80 2.37 16.50
CA THR A 100 -8.49 1.04 17.06
C THR A 100 -7.01 0.74 16.80
N LEU A 101 -6.21 0.57 17.86
CA LEU A 101 -4.77 0.24 17.77
C LEU A 101 -4.52 -1.28 17.73
N LEU A 102 -5.40 -2.04 18.37
CA LEU A 102 -5.32 -3.50 18.45
C LEU A 102 -6.74 -4.06 18.54
N ASP A 103 -7.00 -5.14 17.81
CA ASP A 103 -8.19 -5.98 18.00
C ASP A 103 -7.79 -7.42 17.68
N LYS A 104 -7.64 -8.23 18.73
CA LYS A 104 -7.20 -9.63 18.62
C LYS A 104 -8.17 -10.51 19.39
N SER A 105 -8.49 -11.66 18.82
CA SER A 105 -9.38 -12.65 19.43
C SER A 105 -8.84 -14.07 19.27
N GLY A 106 -9.28 -14.97 20.14
CA GLY A 106 -8.96 -16.39 20.15
C GLY A 106 -9.74 -17.13 21.24
N ASN A 107 -9.63 -18.46 21.27
CA ASN A 107 -10.34 -19.33 22.22
C ASN A 107 -9.37 -20.30 22.94
N PRO A 108 -8.54 -19.84 23.88
CA PRO A 108 -8.31 -18.45 24.26
C PRO A 108 -7.30 -17.75 23.33
N LEU A 109 -7.34 -16.41 23.26
CA LEU A 109 -6.29 -15.59 22.66
C LEU A 109 -4.98 -15.79 23.41
N HIS A 110 -5.06 -15.87 24.74
CA HIS A 110 -3.94 -16.24 25.60
C HIS A 110 -4.48 -16.81 26.93
N ARG A 111 -3.82 -17.86 27.43
CA ARG A 111 -4.09 -18.44 28.75
C ARG A 111 -2.95 -18.06 29.68
N PHE A 112 -3.23 -17.16 30.63
CA PHE A 112 -2.29 -16.82 31.67
C PHE A 112 -2.30 -17.89 32.76
N THR A 113 -1.12 -18.29 33.21
CA THR A 113 -0.93 -19.30 34.26
C THR A 113 0.11 -18.83 35.28
N GLY A 114 0.29 -19.61 36.35
CA GLY A 114 1.36 -19.39 37.32
C GLY A 114 2.76 -19.34 36.71
N ASP A 115 3.00 -19.98 35.55
CA ASP A 115 4.28 -20.01 34.85
C ASP A 115 4.33 -19.04 33.65
N ASP A 116 3.17 -18.67 33.09
CA ASP A 116 3.05 -17.73 31.97
C ASP A 116 2.17 -16.53 32.39
N ARG A 117 2.80 -15.56 33.06
CA ARG A 117 2.10 -14.44 33.70
C ARG A 117 2.04 -13.16 32.87
N SER A 118 2.65 -13.14 31.69
CA SER A 118 2.87 -11.89 30.96
C SER A 118 2.87 -12.10 29.45
N ARG A 119 2.08 -11.28 28.75
CA ARG A 119 2.01 -11.32 27.28
C ARG A 119 2.02 -9.93 26.68
N GLU A 120 2.92 -9.72 25.72
CA GLU A 120 3.00 -8.49 24.93
C GLU A 120 2.30 -8.65 23.57
N TRP A 121 1.61 -7.59 23.16
CA TRP A 121 1.12 -7.38 21.80
C TRP A 121 1.62 -6.03 21.30
N THR A 122 2.44 -6.07 20.25
CA THR A 122 2.95 -4.87 19.60
C THR A 122 2.18 -4.59 18.31
N TRP A 123 2.00 -3.32 17.99
CA TRP A 123 1.49 -2.84 16.72
C TRP A 123 2.44 -1.79 16.14
N LYS A 124 2.33 -1.53 14.83
CA LYS A 124 3.00 -0.36 14.26
C LYS A 124 2.29 0.87 14.81
N SER A 125 3.00 1.68 15.61
CA SER A 125 2.41 2.84 16.26
C SER A 125 1.83 3.81 15.21
N GLY A 126 0.51 3.90 15.16
CA GLY A 126 -0.22 4.58 14.09
C GLY A 126 -0.09 6.09 14.16
N ASN A 127 0.74 6.65 13.28
CA ASN A 127 0.59 7.93 12.57
C ASN A 127 1.85 8.30 11.75
N ALA A 128 2.93 7.51 11.82
CA ALA A 128 3.98 7.60 10.81
C ALA A 128 3.44 7.02 9.50
N VAL A 129 2.77 7.86 8.70
CA VAL A 129 2.63 7.60 7.26
C VAL A 129 4.03 7.36 6.74
N ALA A 130 4.28 6.18 6.16
CA ALA A 130 5.57 5.90 5.54
C ALA A 130 5.83 7.02 4.52
N PRO A 131 6.99 7.71 4.60
CA PRO A 131 7.26 8.80 3.67
C PRO A 131 7.22 8.27 2.23
N PRO A 132 6.83 9.11 1.27
CA PRO A 132 6.81 8.72 -0.12
C PRO A 132 8.18 8.17 -0.55
N LYS A 133 8.17 7.05 -1.26
CA LYS A 133 9.36 6.47 -1.90
C LYS A 133 9.46 7.00 -3.32
N ARG A 134 10.68 7.29 -3.76
CA ARG A 134 10.99 7.81 -5.10
C ARG A 134 12.23 7.11 -5.63
N SER A 135 12.23 6.88 -6.94
CA SER A 135 13.44 6.61 -7.70
C SER A 135 14.14 7.92 -8.09
N GLY A 136 15.33 7.81 -8.69
CA GLY A 136 16.07 8.95 -9.25
C GLY A 136 15.48 9.53 -10.54
N PHE A 137 14.49 8.89 -11.16
CA PHE A 137 13.84 9.42 -12.35
C PHE A 137 12.82 10.51 -11.98
N THR A 138 12.95 11.65 -12.62
CA THR A 138 12.02 12.78 -12.52
C THR A 138 11.41 13.08 -13.89
N ALA A 139 10.11 13.38 -13.94
CA ALA A 139 9.41 13.69 -15.19
C ALA A 139 9.98 14.92 -15.93
N LYS A 140 10.57 15.86 -15.17
CA LYS A 140 11.15 17.10 -15.70
C LYS A 140 12.52 16.90 -16.33
N GLU A 141 13.39 16.09 -15.73
CA GLU A 141 14.77 15.93 -16.21
C GLU A 141 14.92 14.75 -17.17
N HIS A 142 14.04 13.75 -17.06
CA HIS A 142 14.18 12.48 -17.77
C HIS A 142 12.99 12.15 -18.69
N GLY A 143 11.89 12.91 -18.60
CA GLY A 143 10.76 12.80 -19.50
C GLY A 143 10.94 13.61 -20.78
N PHE A 144 10.22 13.25 -21.84
CA PHE A 144 10.22 14.07 -23.07
C PHE A 144 9.44 15.38 -22.85
N ASN A 145 9.91 16.45 -23.50
CA ASN A 145 9.32 17.79 -23.39
C ASN A 145 8.13 18.04 -24.32
N PHE A 146 7.68 17.02 -25.06
CA PHE A 146 6.53 17.09 -25.97
C PHE A 146 5.45 16.09 -25.57
N THR A 147 4.20 16.46 -25.82
CA THR A 147 3.04 15.62 -25.56
C THR A 147 2.99 14.45 -26.55
N ASN A 148 2.61 13.28 -26.07
CA ASN A 148 2.32 12.11 -26.88
C ASN A 148 1.08 12.33 -27.77
N SER A 149 1.29 12.94 -28.94
CA SER A 149 0.24 13.24 -29.93
C SER A 149 0.61 12.69 -31.32
N PHE A 150 1.35 11.57 -31.36
CA PHE A 150 1.76 10.94 -32.62
C PHE A 150 0.55 10.44 -33.43
N THR A 151 0.65 10.60 -34.74
CA THR A 151 -0.19 9.90 -35.72
C THR A 151 0.73 9.01 -36.54
N ASN A 152 0.53 7.70 -36.51
CA ASN A 152 1.37 6.75 -37.23
C ASN A 152 0.60 6.19 -38.41
N HIS A 153 1.17 6.30 -39.60
CA HIS A 153 0.64 5.73 -40.83
C HIS A 153 1.17 4.30 -40.96
N ILE A 154 0.28 3.31 -40.85
CA ILE A 154 0.56 1.91 -41.21
C ILE A 154 0.24 1.75 -42.70
N ILE A 155 0.70 0.67 -43.33
CA ILE A 155 0.43 0.32 -44.74
C ILE A 155 -1.05 0.61 -45.10
N GLY A 156 -1.26 1.46 -46.11
CA GLY A 156 -2.58 1.94 -46.53
C GLY A 156 -3.07 3.17 -45.73
N ASP A 157 -4.38 3.26 -45.49
CA ASP A 157 -5.03 4.37 -44.75
C ASP A 157 -5.18 4.11 -43.23
N ILE A 158 -4.55 3.06 -42.71
CA ILE A 158 -4.67 2.68 -41.30
C ILE A 158 -3.80 3.59 -40.44
N LYS A 159 -4.44 4.43 -39.61
CA LYS A 159 -3.78 5.29 -38.62
C LYS A 159 -3.83 4.66 -37.23
N THR A 160 -2.71 4.67 -36.53
CA THR A 160 -2.68 4.47 -35.07
C THR A 160 -2.23 5.76 -34.39
N TYR A 161 -2.63 5.93 -33.13
CA TYR A 161 -2.40 7.16 -32.39
C TYR A 161 -1.55 6.92 -31.15
N GLY A 162 -0.64 7.84 -30.91
CA GLY A 162 0.29 7.82 -29.79
C GLY A 162 1.41 6.77 -29.91
N LEU A 163 2.44 6.96 -29.10
CA LEU A 163 3.58 6.06 -28.90
C LEU A 163 3.93 6.01 -27.40
N CYS A 164 2.93 5.97 -26.51
CA CYS A 164 3.14 6.06 -25.06
C CYS A 164 4.11 5.00 -24.53
N GLY A 165 4.00 3.75 -24.97
CA GLY A 165 4.91 2.66 -24.59
C GLY A 165 6.34 2.92 -25.09
N GLY A 166 6.47 3.39 -26.33
CA GLY A 166 7.75 3.77 -26.92
C GLY A 166 8.42 4.94 -26.22
N MET A 167 7.64 5.96 -25.86
CA MET A 167 8.12 7.11 -25.11
C MET A 167 8.54 6.73 -23.69
N CYS A 168 7.80 5.86 -23.00
CA CYS A 168 8.18 5.37 -21.67
C CYS A 168 9.47 4.54 -21.74
N TYR A 169 9.57 3.61 -22.68
CA TYR A 169 10.77 2.79 -22.87
C TYR A 169 11.99 3.66 -23.23
N ALA A 170 11.82 4.60 -24.18
CA ALA A 170 12.90 5.49 -24.59
C ALA A 170 13.34 6.44 -23.47
N ALA A 171 12.41 7.03 -22.71
CA ALA A 171 12.77 7.89 -21.57
C ALA A 171 13.60 7.12 -20.52
N LEU A 172 13.22 5.88 -20.23
CA LEU A 172 14.01 5.00 -19.36
C LEU A 172 15.36 4.61 -19.97
N ASP A 173 15.44 4.43 -21.29
CA ASP A 173 16.69 4.17 -21.98
C ASP A 173 17.69 5.32 -21.79
N TYR A 174 17.27 6.57 -21.96
CA TYR A 174 18.10 7.75 -21.65
C TYR A 174 18.53 7.76 -20.17
N TYR A 175 17.60 7.56 -19.25
CA TYR A 175 17.87 7.51 -17.80
C TYR A 175 18.90 6.44 -17.43
N TYR A 176 18.67 5.18 -17.82
CA TYR A 176 19.53 4.05 -17.45
C TYR A 176 20.90 4.10 -18.14
N ASN A 177 21.00 4.73 -19.32
CA ASN A 177 22.29 4.96 -19.99
C ASN A 177 22.98 6.25 -19.54
N ARG A 178 22.40 7.01 -18.59
CA ARG A 178 22.91 8.29 -18.10
C ARG A 178 23.17 9.30 -19.22
N GLN A 179 22.29 9.31 -20.22
CA GLN A 179 22.32 10.27 -21.31
C GLN A 179 21.21 11.31 -21.10
N PRO A 180 21.47 12.59 -21.40
CA PRO A 180 20.44 13.62 -21.29
C PRO A 180 19.30 13.33 -22.27
N ILE A 181 18.07 13.51 -21.80
CA ILE A 181 16.89 13.42 -22.66
C ILE A 181 16.95 14.53 -23.72
N PRO A 182 16.47 14.32 -24.96
CA PRO A 182 16.47 15.37 -25.98
C PRO A 182 15.68 16.60 -25.51
N GLU A 183 16.29 17.79 -25.62
CA GLU A 183 15.69 19.04 -25.14
C GLU A 183 14.47 19.49 -25.96
N GLN A 184 14.28 18.91 -27.16
CA GLN A 184 13.20 19.31 -28.07
C GLN A 184 11.82 19.22 -27.42
N SER A 185 11.04 20.29 -27.55
CA SER A 185 9.67 20.41 -27.02
C SER A 185 8.58 20.23 -28.09
N THR A 186 8.98 20.03 -29.34
CA THR A 186 8.08 19.76 -30.46
C THR A 186 8.09 18.27 -30.81
N LEU A 187 6.98 17.79 -31.36
CA LEU A 187 6.86 16.41 -31.79
C LEU A 187 7.93 16.08 -32.85
N PRO A 188 8.69 14.97 -32.71
CA PRO A 188 9.67 14.56 -33.70
C PRO A 188 9.03 14.34 -35.09
N ALA A 189 9.63 14.89 -36.14
CA ALA A 189 9.14 14.78 -37.50
C ALA A 189 9.14 13.32 -38.00
N GLU A 190 8.28 13.02 -38.98
CA GLU A 190 8.28 11.73 -39.69
C GLU A 190 9.65 11.43 -40.30
N GLY A 191 10.14 10.20 -40.12
CA GLY A 191 11.47 9.79 -40.59
C GLY A 191 12.65 10.35 -39.80
N SER A 192 12.42 11.12 -38.72
CA SER A 192 13.52 11.54 -37.83
C SER A 192 14.04 10.36 -37.01
N ALA A 193 15.34 10.36 -36.71
CA ALA A 193 15.98 9.32 -35.92
C ALA A 193 15.31 9.10 -34.55
N LEU A 194 14.88 10.18 -33.89
CA LEU A 194 14.18 10.08 -32.61
C LEU A 194 12.78 9.46 -32.77
N ARG A 195 11.99 9.85 -33.78
CA ARG A 195 10.67 9.24 -34.01
C ARG A 195 10.80 7.76 -34.30
N ASP A 196 11.75 7.38 -35.15
CA ASP A 196 12.00 5.98 -35.51
C ASP A 196 12.45 5.17 -34.29
N TYR A 197 13.26 5.77 -33.42
CA TYR A 197 13.67 5.14 -32.17
C TYR A 197 12.48 4.91 -31.23
N ILE A 198 11.68 5.95 -30.98
CA ILE A 198 10.47 5.85 -30.13
C ILE A 198 9.51 4.81 -30.71
N TYR A 199 9.31 4.78 -32.03
CA TYR A 199 8.46 3.79 -32.70
C TYR A 199 8.98 2.35 -32.52
N LYS A 200 10.28 2.11 -32.70
CA LYS A 200 10.89 0.79 -32.44
C LYS A 200 10.69 0.36 -30.99
N ARG A 201 10.82 1.29 -30.04
CA ARG A 201 10.57 1.02 -28.62
C ARG A 201 9.08 0.77 -28.33
N GLN A 202 8.15 1.39 -29.06
CA GLN A 202 6.72 1.08 -28.97
C GLN A 202 6.43 -0.38 -29.33
N LEU A 203 7.02 -0.86 -30.44
CA LEU A 203 6.88 -2.26 -30.85
C LEU A 203 7.47 -3.22 -29.79
N LYS A 204 8.59 -2.85 -29.16
CA LYS A 204 9.18 -3.61 -28.06
C LYS A 204 8.31 -3.62 -26.80
N ALA A 205 7.69 -2.51 -26.44
CA ALA A 205 6.75 -2.44 -25.32
C ALA A 205 5.54 -3.36 -25.56
N PHE A 206 5.01 -3.41 -26.79
CA PHE A 206 3.94 -4.33 -27.14
C PHE A 206 4.38 -5.79 -27.10
N GLN A 207 5.56 -6.13 -27.64
CA GLN A 207 6.11 -7.49 -27.59
C GLN A 207 6.39 -7.95 -26.15
N GLY A 208 7.02 -7.10 -25.34
CA GLY A 208 7.32 -7.39 -23.93
C GLY A 208 6.05 -7.56 -23.10
N GLY A 209 5.07 -6.67 -23.29
CA GLY A 209 3.78 -6.71 -22.60
C GLY A 209 2.82 -7.79 -23.09
N ALA A 210 3.04 -8.40 -24.27
CA ALA A 210 2.07 -9.27 -24.94
C ALA A 210 1.49 -10.38 -24.06
N SER A 211 2.32 -11.10 -23.27
CA SER A 211 1.78 -12.14 -22.39
C SER A 211 1.02 -11.59 -21.18
N LYS A 212 1.39 -10.39 -20.68
CA LYS A 212 0.63 -9.72 -19.61
C LYS A 212 -0.70 -9.18 -20.15
N TRP A 213 -0.72 -8.72 -21.40
CA TRP A 213 -1.95 -8.39 -22.11
C TRP A 213 -2.82 -9.63 -22.35
N ALA A 214 -2.23 -10.76 -22.76
CA ALA A 214 -2.97 -12.01 -22.91
C ALA A 214 -3.54 -12.52 -21.57
N GLU A 215 -2.78 -12.40 -20.48
CA GLU A 215 -3.26 -12.65 -19.11
C GLU A 215 -4.48 -11.78 -18.83
N LEU A 216 -4.39 -10.46 -18.99
CA LEU A 216 -5.46 -9.51 -18.69
C LEU A 216 -6.69 -9.59 -19.61
N ILE A 217 -6.51 -9.93 -20.88
CA ILE A 217 -7.60 -10.06 -21.87
C ILE A 217 -8.27 -11.43 -21.75
N GLY A 218 -7.48 -12.51 -21.70
CA GLY A 218 -7.99 -13.88 -21.64
C GLY A 218 -8.67 -14.22 -20.32
N THR A 219 -8.31 -13.56 -19.22
CA THR A 219 -8.93 -13.78 -17.91
C THR A 219 -10.14 -12.89 -17.63
N ASN A 220 -10.42 -11.86 -18.46
CA ASN A 220 -11.53 -10.91 -18.25
C ASN A 220 -12.87 -11.38 -18.84
N ILE A 221 -13.04 -12.70 -18.98
CA ILE A 221 -14.31 -13.32 -19.35
C ILE A 221 -15.11 -13.52 -18.05
N GLY A 222 -16.26 -12.83 -17.90
CA GLY A 222 -17.24 -13.08 -16.83
C GLY A 222 -17.26 -12.14 -15.62
N ASN A 223 -17.18 -10.81 -15.80
CA ASN A 223 -17.39 -9.78 -14.74
C ASN A 223 -16.44 -9.86 -13.52
N ARG A 224 -15.14 -10.12 -13.74
CA ARG A 224 -14.11 -10.22 -12.68
C ARG A 224 -13.51 -8.87 -12.25
N ASP A 225 -14.28 -7.79 -12.39
CA ASP A 225 -13.82 -6.41 -12.20
C ASP A 225 -13.17 -6.15 -10.83
N GLN A 226 -13.76 -6.68 -9.76
CA GLN A 226 -13.23 -6.53 -8.40
C GLN A 226 -11.87 -7.21 -8.26
N GLU A 227 -11.69 -8.37 -8.87
CA GLU A 227 -10.48 -9.15 -8.77
C GLU A 227 -9.31 -8.44 -9.47
N PHE A 228 -9.51 -7.99 -10.70
CA PHE A 228 -8.48 -7.22 -11.43
C PHE A 228 -8.13 -5.91 -10.74
N PHE A 229 -9.14 -5.20 -10.22
CA PHE A 229 -8.91 -4.01 -9.41
C PHE A 229 -8.03 -4.35 -8.21
N ASN A 230 -8.39 -5.40 -7.45
CA ASN A 230 -7.66 -5.81 -6.26
C ASN A 230 -6.21 -6.14 -6.61
N TRP A 231 -5.91 -6.87 -7.70
CA TRP A 231 -4.53 -7.19 -8.10
C TRP A 231 -3.60 -5.97 -8.16
N GLY A 232 -4.12 -4.81 -8.58
CA GLY A 232 -3.38 -3.56 -8.61
C GLY A 232 -3.03 -2.98 -7.22
N LEU A 233 -3.75 -3.38 -6.17
CA LEU A 233 -3.61 -2.91 -4.79
C LEU A 233 -2.92 -3.94 -3.89
N GLN A 234 -2.90 -5.21 -4.29
CA GLN A 234 -2.23 -6.24 -3.51
C GLN A 234 -0.72 -5.98 -3.45
N THR A 235 -0.22 -5.80 -2.23
CA THR A 235 1.18 -5.98 -1.83
C THR A 235 1.49 -7.49 -1.82
N GLY A 236 2.70 -7.94 -1.45
CA GLY A 236 3.08 -9.36 -1.63
C GLY A 236 3.21 -9.75 -3.12
N SER A 237 2.52 -10.80 -3.57
CA SER A 237 2.58 -11.28 -4.97
C SER A 237 1.72 -10.47 -5.95
N GLY A 238 1.08 -9.39 -5.48
CA GLY A 238 0.30 -8.48 -6.32
C GLY A 238 1.14 -7.41 -7.03
N ARG A 239 0.47 -6.58 -7.84
CA ARG A 239 1.12 -5.59 -8.72
C ARG A 239 1.73 -4.42 -7.94
N LEU A 240 1.13 -4.05 -6.80
CA LEU A 240 1.70 -3.03 -5.93
C LEU A 240 2.99 -3.55 -5.27
N GLY A 241 3.01 -4.81 -4.84
CA GLY A 241 4.22 -5.46 -4.33
C GLY A 241 5.35 -5.51 -5.37
N GLU A 242 5.04 -5.91 -6.60
CA GLU A 242 5.98 -5.89 -7.74
C GLU A 242 6.56 -4.49 -7.99
N LEU A 243 5.73 -3.45 -7.87
CA LEU A 243 6.13 -2.06 -8.10
C LEU A 243 7.02 -1.56 -6.96
N MET A 244 6.62 -1.81 -5.71
CA MET A 244 7.38 -1.44 -4.52
C MET A 244 8.79 -2.03 -4.56
N GLU A 245 8.93 -3.32 -4.87
CA GLU A 245 10.23 -4.00 -5.03
C GLU A 245 11.16 -3.26 -6.01
N CYS A 246 10.61 -2.82 -7.14
CA CYS A 246 11.38 -2.08 -8.15
C CYS A 246 11.78 -0.69 -7.64
N ILE A 247 10.83 0.08 -7.11
CA ILE A 247 11.07 1.45 -6.65
C ILE A 247 12.02 1.48 -5.45
N ASP A 248 11.89 0.55 -4.50
CA ASP A 248 12.77 0.42 -3.34
C ASP A 248 14.21 0.10 -3.75
N SER A 249 14.39 -0.54 -4.91
CA SER A 249 15.68 -0.79 -5.55
C SER A 249 16.16 0.37 -6.43
N ASN A 250 15.54 1.55 -6.34
CA ASN A 250 15.79 2.73 -7.18
C ASN A 250 15.61 2.45 -8.69
N ARG A 251 14.65 1.60 -9.05
CA ARG A 251 14.35 1.24 -10.44
C ARG A 251 12.98 1.76 -10.86
N PRO A 252 12.91 2.89 -11.58
CA PRO A 252 11.67 3.29 -12.25
C PRO A 252 11.32 2.26 -13.33
N MET A 253 10.03 1.95 -13.47
CA MET A 253 9.56 0.86 -14.34
C MET A 253 8.40 1.33 -15.22
N PRO A 254 8.31 0.87 -16.48
CA PRO A 254 7.09 1.05 -17.24
C PRO A 254 5.95 0.27 -16.57
N ILE A 255 4.78 0.89 -16.51
CA ILE A 255 3.53 0.24 -16.13
C ILE A 255 2.57 0.28 -17.31
N GLY A 256 2.01 -0.87 -17.65
CA GLY A 256 0.94 -1.00 -18.65
C GLY A 256 -0.42 -0.92 -17.95
N LEU A 257 -1.32 -0.09 -18.46
CA LEU A 257 -2.63 0.19 -17.87
C LEU A 257 -3.76 -0.36 -18.74
N GLN A 258 -4.62 -1.21 -18.16
CA GLN A 258 -5.75 -1.83 -18.85
C GLN A 258 -6.97 -0.91 -18.80
N THR A 259 -7.58 -0.61 -19.95
CA THR A 259 -8.84 0.14 -20.01
C THR A 259 -10.00 -0.59 -19.32
N VAL A 260 -11.01 0.16 -18.88
CA VAL A 260 -12.25 -0.42 -18.33
C VAL A 260 -13.19 -0.81 -19.49
N GLY A 261 -13.75 -2.02 -19.46
CA GLY A 261 -14.73 -2.53 -20.44
C GLY A 261 -14.18 -3.63 -21.37
N THR A 262 -14.99 -4.03 -22.35
CA THR A 262 -14.66 -5.03 -23.40
C THR A 262 -13.98 -4.41 -24.64
N SER A 263 -13.77 -3.10 -24.64
CA SER A 263 -13.32 -2.32 -25.78
C SER A 263 -11.80 -2.37 -25.99
N GLY A 264 -11.31 -3.52 -26.49
CA GLY A 264 -10.12 -3.60 -27.36
C GLY A 264 -8.75 -3.20 -26.78
N PRO A 265 -7.67 -3.32 -27.56
CA PRO A 265 -6.29 -3.36 -27.07
C PRO A 265 -5.64 -2.01 -26.77
N PHE A 266 -6.37 -0.88 -26.76
CA PHE A 266 -5.78 0.44 -26.55
C PHE A 266 -5.53 0.73 -25.08
N SER A 267 -4.50 0.06 -24.58
CA SER A 267 -3.95 0.22 -23.26
C SER A 267 -2.94 1.36 -23.23
N HIS A 268 -2.81 2.03 -22.08
CA HIS A 268 -1.86 3.13 -21.91
C HIS A 268 -0.57 2.66 -21.24
N TYR A 269 0.52 3.40 -21.42
CA TYR A 269 1.79 3.17 -20.72
C TYR A 269 2.22 4.44 -20.01
N MET A 270 2.71 4.26 -18.79
CA MET A 270 3.37 5.31 -17.99
C MET A 270 4.67 4.75 -17.42
N VAL A 271 5.50 5.60 -16.83
CA VAL A 271 6.63 5.16 -15.99
C VAL A 271 6.27 5.40 -14.53
N ALA A 272 6.24 4.35 -13.72
CA ALA A 272 6.18 4.50 -12.27
C ALA A 272 7.55 4.95 -11.75
N VAL A 273 7.54 6.06 -11.01
CA VAL A 273 8.75 6.72 -10.48
C VAL A 273 8.77 6.74 -8.95
N GLY A 274 7.65 6.42 -8.30
CA GLY A 274 7.54 6.36 -6.85
C GLY A 274 6.20 5.83 -6.38
N TYR A 275 6.06 5.70 -5.06
CA TYR A 275 4.78 5.40 -4.42
C TYR A 275 4.69 6.04 -3.03
N GLU A 276 3.47 6.19 -2.54
CA GLU A 276 3.13 6.56 -1.17
C GLU A 276 1.93 5.71 -0.75
N LEU A 277 2.03 5.00 0.37
CA LEU A 277 0.95 4.13 0.85
C LEU A 277 -0.01 4.87 1.78
N GLY A 278 0.39 6.01 2.34
CA GLY A 278 -0.37 6.68 3.38
C GLY A 278 -0.56 5.75 4.58
N ARG A 279 -1.83 5.48 4.93
CA ARG A 279 -2.21 4.53 5.99
C ARG A 279 -2.45 3.10 5.48
N TYR A 280 -2.31 2.85 4.19
CA TYR A 280 -2.56 1.53 3.62
C TYR A 280 -1.46 0.54 4.00
N GLU A 281 -1.84 -0.63 4.53
CA GLU A 281 -0.91 -1.66 4.98
C GLU A 281 -0.80 -2.87 4.02
N GLY A 282 -1.64 -2.93 2.97
CA GLY A 282 -1.64 -4.01 1.97
C GLY A 282 -3.02 -4.63 1.70
N ASP A 283 -3.02 -5.57 0.75
CA ASP A 283 -3.98 -6.40 -0.05
C ASP A 283 -5.41 -6.69 0.50
N LEU A 284 -5.91 -5.99 1.52
CA LEU A 284 -6.14 -6.65 2.81
C LEU A 284 -6.95 -5.81 3.78
N GLY A 285 -6.90 -4.48 3.68
CA GLY A 285 -7.33 -3.64 4.79
C GLY A 285 -7.99 -2.33 4.41
N PRO A 286 -8.27 -1.48 5.41
CA PRO A 286 -8.79 -0.13 5.21
C PRO A 286 -7.75 0.78 4.51
N TYR A 287 -8.17 1.99 4.14
CA TYR A 287 -7.31 3.06 3.59
C TYR A 287 -6.74 2.83 2.19
N GLN A 288 -7.38 1.99 1.37
CA GLN A 288 -6.98 1.77 -0.03
C GLN A 288 -6.82 3.09 -0.83
N THR A 289 -7.69 4.08 -0.57
CA THR A 289 -7.66 5.39 -1.24
C THR A 289 -6.44 6.26 -0.90
N ASP A 290 -5.66 5.88 0.10
CA ASP A 290 -4.44 6.59 0.47
C ASP A 290 -3.26 6.21 -0.44
N VAL A 291 -3.34 5.08 -1.16
CA VAL A 291 -2.28 4.66 -2.08
C VAL A 291 -2.18 5.65 -3.23
N CYS A 292 -0.96 6.08 -3.50
CA CYS A 292 -0.60 6.94 -4.61
C CYS A 292 0.64 6.37 -5.31
N ILE A 293 0.55 6.14 -6.62
CA ILE A 293 1.69 5.79 -7.46
C ILE A 293 2.08 7.04 -8.24
N PHE A 294 3.30 7.51 -8.06
CA PHE A 294 3.83 8.66 -8.78
C PHE A 294 4.33 8.21 -10.13
N VAL A 295 3.94 8.92 -11.19
CA VAL A 295 4.18 8.50 -12.56
C VAL A 295 4.63 9.65 -13.44
N TYR A 296 5.49 9.33 -14.42
CA TYR A 296 5.64 10.12 -15.64
C TYR A 296 4.64 9.59 -16.68
N ASP A 297 3.75 10.46 -17.14
CA ASP A 297 2.81 10.19 -18.24
C ASP A 297 3.24 10.98 -19.48
N PRO A 298 3.57 10.33 -20.61
CA PRO A 298 3.88 11.00 -21.88
C PRO A 298 2.79 11.96 -22.40
N ASN A 299 1.55 11.84 -21.93
CA ASN A 299 0.47 12.79 -22.24
C ASN A 299 0.55 14.10 -21.43
N HIS A 300 1.41 14.15 -20.41
CA HIS A 300 1.58 15.27 -19.48
C HIS A 300 3.08 15.59 -19.29
N PRO A 301 3.77 16.10 -20.33
CA PRO A 301 5.21 16.34 -20.29
C PRO A 301 5.59 17.30 -19.15
N ASN A 302 6.81 17.13 -18.61
CA ASN A 302 7.38 17.93 -17.52
C ASN A 302 6.65 17.90 -16.18
N ARG A 303 5.68 16.99 -15.99
CA ARG A 303 4.88 16.91 -14.77
C ARG A 303 4.91 15.52 -14.16
N GLU A 304 5.18 15.44 -12.86
CA GLU A 304 4.87 14.25 -12.07
C GLU A 304 3.35 14.19 -11.89
N MET A 305 2.78 13.04 -12.23
CA MET A 305 1.36 12.74 -12.07
C MET A 305 1.18 11.70 -10.97
N ALA A 306 -0.06 11.51 -10.50
CA ALA A 306 -0.39 10.55 -9.45
C ALA A 306 -1.51 9.62 -9.91
N LEU A 307 -1.23 8.33 -10.02
CA LEU A 307 -2.22 7.28 -10.22
C LEU A 307 -2.75 6.82 -8.85
N VAL A 308 -4.05 6.94 -8.63
CA VAL A 308 -4.72 6.61 -7.37
C VAL A 308 -5.83 5.58 -7.59
N PRO A 309 -6.07 4.67 -6.63
CA PRO A 309 -7.18 3.72 -6.72
C PRO A 309 -8.52 4.41 -6.46
N ASP A 310 -9.56 3.88 -7.08
CA ASP A 310 -10.96 4.21 -6.89
C ASP A 310 -11.72 2.90 -6.56
N PRO A 311 -11.81 2.52 -5.28
CA PRO A 311 -12.48 1.29 -4.87
C PRO A 311 -13.96 1.22 -5.28
N THR A 312 -14.65 2.38 -5.33
CA THR A 312 -16.06 2.45 -5.76
C THR A 312 -16.20 2.15 -7.25
N GLY A 313 -15.35 2.75 -8.08
CA GLY A 313 -15.30 2.49 -9.52
C GLY A 313 -14.61 1.18 -9.91
N LYS A 314 -13.96 0.52 -8.94
CA LYS A 314 -13.09 -0.66 -9.15
C LYS A 314 -12.03 -0.38 -10.21
N CYS A 315 -11.43 0.80 -10.17
CA CYS A 315 -10.49 1.26 -11.18
C CYS A 315 -9.37 2.10 -10.56
N TYR A 316 -8.40 2.50 -11.39
CA TYR A 316 -7.33 3.44 -11.06
C TYR A 316 -7.49 4.66 -11.94
N ARG A 317 -7.18 5.83 -11.41
CA ARG A 317 -7.28 7.09 -12.15
C ARG A 317 -6.16 8.06 -11.85
N LEU A 318 -5.89 8.96 -12.77
CA LEU A 318 -5.00 10.09 -12.50
C LEU A 318 -5.69 11.08 -11.55
N LYS A 319 -5.03 11.46 -10.47
CA LYS A 319 -5.53 12.42 -9.46
C LYS A 319 -5.80 13.77 -10.13
N GLY A 320 -7.04 14.25 -10.06
CA GLY A 320 -7.48 15.47 -10.74
C GLY A 320 -7.98 15.27 -12.18
N TYR A 321 -7.96 14.05 -12.71
CA TYR A 321 -8.35 13.72 -14.09
C TYR A 321 -9.37 12.58 -14.12
N PRO A 322 -10.67 12.85 -13.84
CA PRO A 322 -11.68 11.82 -13.64
C PRO A 322 -12.01 10.99 -14.90
N ARG A 323 -11.64 11.47 -16.09
CA ARG A 323 -11.83 10.74 -17.36
C ARG A 323 -10.70 9.77 -17.69
N SER A 324 -9.64 9.75 -16.88
CA SER A 324 -8.51 8.85 -17.03
C SER A 324 -8.69 7.68 -16.09
N TYR A 325 -9.33 6.58 -16.53
CA TYR A 325 -9.62 5.43 -15.68
C TYR A 325 -9.22 4.08 -16.32
N TRP A 326 -8.64 3.21 -15.50
CA TRP A 326 -8.11 1.90 -15.90
C TRP A 326 -8.51 0.82 -14.92
N ARG A 327 -8.86 -0.38 -15.40
CA ARG A 327 -9.28 -1.50 -14.54
C ARG A 327 -8.16 -1.93 -13.60
N THR A 328 -6.94 -2.02 -14.14
CA THR A 328 -5.75 -2.45 -13.41
C THR A 328 -4.49 -2.03 -14.17
N TYR A 329 -3.33 -2.38 -13.61
CA TYR A 329 -2.03 -2.18 -14.25
C TYR A 329 -1.12 -3.38 -14.03
N PHE A 330 -0.03 -3.47 -14.79
CA PHE A 330 1.07 -4.38 -14.50
C PHE A 330 2.41 -3.67 -14.56
N VAL A 331 3.38 -4.16 -13.79
CA VAL A 331 4.78 -3.73 -13.87
C VAL A 331 5.45 -4.49 -15.02
N ASP A 332 5.97 -3.76 -16.00
CA ASP A 332 6.62 -4.37 -17.17
C ASP A 332 8.07 -4.80 -16.85
N LYS A 333 8.22 -5.85 -16.06
CA LYS A 333 9.53 -6.43 -15.67
C LYS A 333 10.32 -7.02 -16.86
N ARG A 334 9.74 -7.05 -18.07
CA ARG A 334 10.42 -7.44 -19.31
C ARG A 334 11.13 -6.28 -20.01
N TYR A 335 10.91 -5.05 -19.57
CA TYR A 335 11.72 -3.92 -20.01
C TYR A 335 13.22 -4.24 -19.88
N ARG A 336 13.96 -3.95 -20.94
CA ARG A 336 15.42 -4.01 -20.99
C ARG A 336 15.91 -2.70 -21.59
N SER A 337 16.87 -2.09 -20.89
CA SER A 337 17.52 -0.87 -21.36
C SER A 337 18.22 -1.12 -22.69
N GLN A 338 18.11 -0.15 -23.59
CA GLN A 338 18.80 -0.11 -24.87
C GLN A 338 19.49 1.25 -24.99
N ARG A 339 20.70 1.31 -25.57
CA ARG A 339 21.34 2.60 -25.82
C ARG A 339 20.46 3.45 -26.76
N PRO A 340 20.13 4.70 -26.41
CA PRO A 340 19.34 5.58 -27.28
C PRO A 340 20.16 6.15 -28.44
N VAL A 341 19.44 6.78 -29.38
CA VAL A 341 19.97 7.38 -30.61
C VAL A 341 20.67 8.70 -30.38
#